data_AF-A0A7C3DBI0-F1
#
_entry.id   AF-A0A7C3DBI0-F1
#
_cell.length_a   1.000
_cell.length_b   1.000
_cell.length_c   1.000
_cell.angle_alpha   90.00
_cell.angle_beta   90.00
_cell.angle_gamma   90.00
#
_symmetry.space_group_name_H-M   'P 1'
#
loop_
_entity.id
_entity.type
_entity.pdbx_description
1 polymer ?
#
loop_
_entity_poly.entity_id
_entity_poly.type
_entity_poly.pdbx_seq_one_letter_code
_entity_poly.pdbx_strand_id
1 'polypeptide(L)'
;PAGFAFLFHLGREVVKDVEDLRGDRAGAARTLPVVHGVRAAQVFVTLVFVFLVVATWLPYLAGVYDTDYFWTVVLGVDTVLVYVVWAFWKSTEPSHLARLSNLLKADMLVGLLAIYLGR
;
A
#
# COMPACT_ATOMS: atom_id res chain seq x y z
N PRO A 1 -4.62 -12.75 7.78
CA PRO A 1 -4.53 -12.67 6.29
C PRO A 1 -5.52 -11.69 5.64
N ALA A 2 -6.84 -11.85 5.84
CA ALA A 2 -7.85 -11.02 5.15
C ALA A 2 -7.76 -9.52 5.48
N GLY A 3 -7.53 -9.14 6.75
CA GLY A 3 -7.38 -7.73 7.14
C GLY A 3 -6.18 -7.04 6.49
N PHE A 4 -5.04 -7.75 6.37
CA PHE A 4 -3.85 -7.24 5.67
C PHE A 4 -4.13 -6.98 4.20
N ALA A 5 -4.72 -7.95 3.51
CA ALA A 5 -5.06 -7.82 2.10
C ALA A 5 -6.06 -6.67 1.87
N PHE A 6 -7.04 -6.51 2.75
CA PHE A 6 -8.00 -5.40 2.68
C PHE A 6 -7.30 -4.03 2.81
N LEU A 7 -6.48 -3.84 3.84
CA LEU A 7 -5.76 -2.57 4.07
C LEU A 7 -4.77 -2.25 2.94
N PHE A 8 -4.04 -3.26 2.47
CA PHE A 8 -3.13 -3.13 1.34
C PHE A 8 -3.89 -2.69 0.07
N HIS A 9 -4.99 -3.38 -0.25
CA HIS A 9 -5.84 -3.01 -1.38
C HIS A 9 -6.44 -1.63 -1.23
N LEU A 10 -6.88 -1.26 -0.03
CA LEU A 10 -7.47 0.05 0.25
C LEU A 10 -6.47 1.19 -0.04
N GLY A 11 -5.24 1.08 0.44
CA GLY A 11 -4.21 2.08 0.15
C GLY A 11 -3.86 2.13 -1.34
N ARG A 12 -3.75 0.98 -2.00
CA ARG A 12 -3.48 0.89 -3.44
C ARG A 12 -4.59 1.51 -4.28
N GLU A 13 -5.86 1.28 -3.93
CA GLU A 13 -7.00 1.83 -4.67
C GLU A 13 -6.99 3.36 -4.61
N VAL A 14 -6.69 3.95 -3.46
CA VAL A 14 -6.56 5.40 -3.34
C VAL A 14 -5.38 5.95 -4.16
N VAL A 15 -4.26 5.22 -4.27
CA VAL A 15 -3.16 5.62 -5.19
C VAL A 15 -3.64 5.63 -6.65
N LYS A 16 -4.46 4.65 -7.06
CA LYS A 16 -5.08 4.63 -8.39
C LYS A 16 -6.09 5.76 -8.58
N ASP A 17 -6.90 6.09 -7.59
CA ASP A 17 -7.81 7.23 -7.68
C ASP A 17 -7.06 8.56 -7.93
N VAL A 18 -5.82 8.68 -7.41
CA VAL A 18 -4.97 9.84 -7.72
C VAL A 18 -4.40 9.77 -9.14
N GLU A 19 -4.02 8.59 -9.61
CA GLU A 19 -3.61 8.34 -11.00
C GLU A 19 -4.70 8.76 -11.99
N ASP A 20 -5.95 8.39 -11.69
CA ASP A 20 -7.13 8.57 -12.54
C ASP A 20 -7.88 9.89 -12.28
N LEU A 21 -7.32 10.80 -11.47
CA LEU A 21 -7.98 12.02 -10.99
C LEU A 21 -8.62 12.88 -12.10
N ARG A 22 -7.98 12.96 -13.28
CA ARG A 22 -8.54 13.72 -14.43
C ARG A 22 -9.76 13.04 -15.03
N GLY A 23 -9.70 11.71 -15.18
CA GLY A 23 -10.81 10.90 -15.69
C GLY A 23 -11.98 10.91 -14.72
N ASP A 24 -11.71 10.74 -13.43
CA ASP A 24 -12.72 10.77 -12.37
C ASP A 24 -13.49 12.10 -12.31
N ARG A 25 -12.77 13.22 -12.46
CA ARG A 25 -13.40 14.55 -12.52
C ARG A 25 -14.30 14.70 -13.74
N ALA A 26 -13.87 14.21 -14.90
CA ALA A 26 -14.68 14.25 -16.12
C ALA A 26 -15.90 13.34 -16.03
N GLY A 27 -15.78 12.19 -15.36
CA GLY A 27 -16.85 11.23 -15.11
C GLY A 27 -17.74 11.56 -13.90
N ALA A 28 -17.54 12.70 -13.25
CA ALA A 28 -18.25 13.12 -12.03
C ALA A 28 -18.19 12.10 -10.88
N ALA A 29 -17.12 11.29 -10.82
CA ALA A 29 -16.87 10.36 -9.72
C ALA A 29 -16.54 11.12 -8.43
N ARG A 30 -16.95 10.57 -7.29
CA ARG A 30 -16.68 11.15 -5.96
C ARG A 30 -15.61 10.34 -5.21
N THR A 31 -14.40 10.26 -5.77
CA THR A 31 -13.25 9.63 -5.11
C THR A 31 -12.61 10.58 -4.10
N LEU A 32 -11.85 10.02 -3.15
CA LEU A 32 -11.20 10.79 -2.09
C LEU A 32 -10.33 11.94 -2.63
N PRO A 33 -9.46 11.74 -3.65
CA PRO A 33 -8.67 12.86 -4.19
C PRO A 33 -9.49 13.85 -5.04
N VAL A 34 -10.67 13.47 -5.53
CA VAL A 34 -11.58 14.41 -6.21
C VAL A 34 -12.23 15.35 -5.20
N VAL A 35 -12.74 14.80 -4.08
CA VAL A 35 -13.50 15.57 -3.08
C VAL A 35 -12.58 16.34 -2.12
N HIS A 36 -11.51 15.69 -1.64
CA HIS A 36 -10.63 16.23 -0.60
C HIS A 36 -9.25 16.63 -1.11
N GLY A 37 -8.97 16.39 -2.40
CA GLY A 37 -7.70 16.73 -3.02
C GLY A 37 -6.61 15.67 -2.81
N VAL A 38 -5.54 15.79 -3.61
CA VAL A 38 -4.43 14.83 -3.64
C VAL A 38 -3.70 14.73 -2.30
N ARG A 39 -3.54 15.85 -1.57
CA ARG A 39 -2.86 15.84 -0.26
C ARG A 39 -3.61 15.00 0.77
N ALA A 40 -4.94 15.06 0.79
CA ALA A 40 -5.74 14.23 1.69
C ALA A 40 -5.55 12.74 1.35
N ALA A 41 -5.47 12.40 0.06
CA ALA A 41 -5.17 11.04 -0.39
C ALA A 41 -3.78 10.57 0.02
N GLN A 42 -2.75 11.42 -0.11
CA GLN A 42 -1.39 11.12 0.33
C GLN A 42 -1.33 10.85 1.83
N VAL A 43 -1.98 11.68 2.66
CA VAL A 43 -2.07 11.47 4.11
C VAL A 43 -2.79 10.16 4.42
N PHE A 44 -3.94 9.92 3.78
CA PHE A 44 -4.71 8.69 3.99
C PHE A 44 -3.91 7.43 3.66
N VAL A 45 -3.27 7.37 2.48
CA VAL A 45 -2.41 6.25 2.07
C VAL A 45 -1.26 6.06 3.05
N THR A 46 -0.65 7.15 3.52
CA THR A 46 0.44 7.10 4.50
C THR A 46 -0.03 6.47 5.81
N LEU A 47 -1.17 6.90 6.33
CA LEU A 47 -1.73 6.34 7.57
C LEU A 47 -2.07 4.86 7.42
N VAL A 48 -2.69 4.48 6.30
CA VAL A 48 -3.04 3.08 6.01
C VAL A 48 -1.80 2.20 5.93
N PHE A 49 -0.76 2.63 5.19
CA PHE A 49 0.46 1.83 5.04
C PHE A 49 1.34 1.82 6.29
N VAL A 50 1.42 2.91 7.05
CA VAL A 50 2.09 2.90 8.37
C VAL A 50 1.39 1.94 9.32
N PHE A 51 0.05 2.00 9.37
CA PHE A 51 -0.72 1.05 10.17
C PHE A 51 -0.49 -0.40 9.72
N LEU A 52 -0.42 -0.63 8.41
CA LEU A 52 -0.16 -1.96 7.85
C LEU A 52 1.21 -2.50 8.27
N VAL A 53 2.27 -1.69 8.19
CA VAL A 53 3.64 -2.04 8.62
C VAL A 53 3.67 -2.35 10.13
N VAL A 54 2.96 -1.58 10.96
CA VAL A 54 2.91 -1.91 12.40
C VAL A 54 2.13 -3.20 12.63
N ALA A 55 1.05 -3.42 11.88
CA ALA A 55 0.25 -4.63 12.00
C ALA A 55 1.01 -5.89 11.56
N THR A 56 1.93 -5.81 10.60
CA THR A 56 2.71 -6.98 10.12
C THR A 56 3.67 -7.51 11.18
N TRP A 57 3.99 -6.72 12.21
CA TRP A 57 4.85 -7.14 13.31
C TRP A 57 4.09 -7.92 14.39
N LEU A 58 2.77 -7.74 14.49
CA LEU A 58 1.94 -8.39 15.51
C LEU A 58 2.04 -9.93 15.51
N PRO A 59 2.01 -10.63 14.36
CA PRO A 59 2.11 -12.09 14.35
C PRO A 59 3.46 -12.62 14.87
N TYR A 60 4.54 -11.89 14.60
CA TYR A 60 5.87 -12.19 15.15
C TYR A 60 5.91 -11.95 16.66
N LEU A 61 5.41 -10.79 17.12
CA LEU A 61 5.36 -10.45 18.56
C LEU A 61 4.44 -11.38 19.36
N ALA A 62 3.40 -11.93 18.73
CA ALA A 62 2.51 -12.92 19.32
C ALA A 62 3.10 -14.35 19.32
N GLY A 63 4.29 -14.56 18.75
CA GLY A 63 4.94 -15.86 18.66
C GLY A 63 4.26 -16.85 17.70
N VAL A 64 3.47 -16.36 16.75
CA VAL A 64 2.77 -17.18 15.75
C VAL A 64 3.70 -17.54 14.59
N TYR A 65 4.67 -16.68 14.29
CA TYR A 65 5.64 -16.87 13.20
C TYR A 65 7.06 -16.63 13.69
N ASP A 66 8.01 -17.35 13.08
CA ASP A 66 9.44 -17.27 13.40
C ASP A 66 10.12 -16.00 12.84
N THR A 67 11.38 -15.81 13.26
CA THR A 67 12.23 -14.67 12.84
C THR A 67 12.42 -14.59 11.32
N ASP A 68 12.36 -15.73 10.62
CA ASP A 68 12.49 -15.80 9.16
C ASP A 68 11.32 -15.13 8.45
N TYR A 69 10.10 -15.30 8.98
CA TYR A 69 8.91 -14.59 8.49
C TYR A 69 9.08 -13.08 8.67
N PHE A 70 9.53 -12.65 9.87
CA PHE A 70 9.70 -11.23 10.17
C PHE A 70 10.67 -10.56 9.20
N TRP A 71 11.85 -11.13 8.96
CA TRP A 71 12.82 -10.55 8.02
C TRP A 71 12.31 -10.56 6.57
N THR A 72 11.60 -11.61 6.16
CA THR A 72 11.02 -11.69 4.81
C THR A 72 9.98 -10.59 4.58
N VAL A 73 9.11 -10.35 5.56
CA VAL A 73 8.06 -9.32 5.45
C VAL A 73 8.66 -7.92 5.53
N VAL A 74 9.59 -7.67 6.45
CA VAL A 74 10.22 -6.34 6.61
C VAL A 74 11.03 -5.95 5.38
N LEU A 75 11.87 -6.86 4.88
CA LEU A 75 12.75 -6.58 3.73
C LEU A 75 11.99 -6.61 2.39
N GLY A 76 10.95 -7.44 2.29
CA GLY A 76 10.12 -7.55 1.09
C GLY A 76 9.04 -6.48 1.04
N VAL A 77 8.01 -6.64 1.89
CA VAL A 77 6.76 -5.88 1.83
C VAL A 77 6.91 -4.50 2.44
N ASP A 78 7.39 -4.41 3.69
CA ASP A 78 7.43 -3.13 4.41
C ASP A 78 8.36 -2.13 3.70
N THR A 79 9.48 -2.62 3.15
CA THR A 79 10.42 -1.78 2.37
C THR A 79 9.75 -1.20 1.12
N VAL A 80 8.95 -1.99 0.41
CA VAL A 80 8.21 -1.50 -0.77
C VAL A 80 7.12 -0.51 -0.35
N LEU A 81 6.38 -0.78 0.71
CA LEU A 81 5.36 0.14 1.22
C LEU A 81 5.95 1.50 1.60
N VAL A 82 7.07 1.52 2.32
CA VAL A 82 7.77 2.77 2.70
C VAL A 82 8.27 3.51 1.45
N TYR A 83 8.85 2.80 0.48
CA TYR A 83 9.26 3.40 -0.79
C TYR A 83 8.07 4.02 -1.53
N VAL A 84 6.94 3.32 -1.60
CA VAL A 84 5.73 3.81 -2.28
C VAL A 84 5.21 5.07 -1.61
N VAL A 85 5.13 5.11 -0.27
CA VAL A 85 4.75 6.33 0.45
C VAL A 85 5.68 7.48 0.08
N TRP A 86 6.99 7.30 0.22
CA TRP A 86 7.96 8.34 -0.09
C TRP A 86 7.86 8.82 -1.55
N ALA A 87 7.78 7.90 -2.50
CA ALA A 87 7.68 8.21 -3.92
C ALA A 87 6.36 8.88 -4.28
N PHE A 88 5.26 8.55 -3.59
CA PHE A 88 3.94 9.14 -3.77
C PHE A 88 3.89 10.59 -3.28
N TRP A 89 4.62 10.92 -2.21
CA TRP A 89 4.79 12.31 -1.76
C TRP A 89 5.69 13.13 -2.70
N LYS A 90 6.66 12.49 -3.34
CA LYS A 90 7.62 13.16 -4.23
C LYS A 90 7.01 13.57 -5.57
N SER A 91 6.18 12.73 -6.18
CA SER A 91 5.53 13.03 -7.46
C SER A 91 4.15 12.37 -7.54
N THR A 92 3.19 13.13 -8.08
CA THR A 92 1.82 12.67 -8.33
C THR A 92 1.50 12.70 -9.82
N GLU A 93 2.52 12.55 -10.67
CA GLU A 93 2.34 12.43 -12.11
C GLU A 93 1.72 11.06 -12.45
N PRO A 94 0.70 10.98 -13.33
CA PRO A 94 0.01 9.72 -13.63
C PRO A 94 0.95 8.57 -14.05
N SER A 95 1.97 8.87 -14.86
CA SER A 95 2.98 7.90 -15.31
C SER A 95 3.78 7.29 -14.15
N HIS A 96 4.05 8.10 -13.12
CA HIS A 96 4.74 7.69 -11.90
C HIS A 96 3.82 6.90 -10.99
N LEU A 97 2.56 7.34 -10.82
CA LEU A 97 1.55 6.64 -10.02
C LEU A 97 1.21 5.27 -10.58
N ALA A 98 1.11 5.14 -11.91
CA ALA A 98 0.94 3.86 -12.58
C ALA A 98 2.06 2.87 -12.22
N ARG A 99 3.31 3.34 -12.12
CA ARG A 99 4.44 2.51 -11.68
C ARG A 99 4.31 2.09 -10.22
N LEU A 100 3.92 3.01 -9.33
CA LEU A 100 3.70 2.70 -7.91
C LEU A 100 2.56 1.69 -7.71
N SER A 101 1.45 1.85 -8.43
CA SER A 101 0.31 0.93 -8.41
C SER A 101 0.69 -0.48 -8.89
N ASN A 102 1.49 -0.57 -9.95
CA ASN A 102 2.02 -1.85 -10.44
C ASN A 102 3.04 -2.46 -9.47
N LEU A 103 3.88 -1.65 -8.83
CA LEU A 103 4.81 -2.11 -7.80
C LEU A 103 4.05 -2.70 -6.62
N LEU A 104 3.03 -2.01 -6.10
CA LEU A 104 2.14 -2.52 -5.06
C LEU A 104 1.46 -3.83 -5.48
N LYS A 105 1.02 -3.94 -6.74
CA LYS A 105 0.41 -5.18 -7.24
C LYS A 105 1.41 -6.36 -7.22
N ALA A 106 2.66 -6.12 -7.60
CA ALA A 106 3.71 -7.13 -7.54
C ALA A 106 4.08 -7.49 -6.09
N ASP A 107 4.16 -6.49 -5.22
CA ASP A 107 4.48 -6.64 -3.80
C ASP A 107 3.45 -7.49 -3.06
N MET A 108 2.18 -7.40 -3.44
CA MET A 108 1.14 -8.28 -2.91
C MET A 108 1.46 -9.77 -3.16
N LEU A 109 2.05 -10.13 -4.30
CA LEU A 109 2.47 -11.52 -4.58
C LEU A 109 3.62 -11.94 -3.66
N VAL A 110 4.56 -11.03 -3.39
CA VAL A 110 5.66 -11.26 -2.45
C VAL A 110 5.12 -11.47 -1.04
N GLY A 111 4.16 -10.66 -0.60
CA GLY A 111 3.49 -10.82 0.70
C GLY A 111 2.75 -12.15 0.84
N LEU A 112 2.04 -12.59 -0.21
CA LEU A 112 1.41 -13.92 -0.21
C LEU A 112 2.44 -15.04 -0.13
N LEU A 113 3.54 -14.94 -0.89
CA LEU A 113 4.63 -15.92 -0.83
C LEU A 113 5.27 -15.97 0.56
N ALA A 114 5.46 -14.81 1.21
CA ALA A 114 5.98 -14.72 2.57
C ALA A 114 5.06 -15.41 3.59
N ILE A 115 3.74 -15.25 3.47
CA ILE A 115 2.77 -15.95 4.33
C ILE A 115 2.75 -17.46 4.04
N TYR A 116 2.89 -17.86 2.78
CA TYR A 116 2.88 -19.27 2.37
C TYR A 116 4.16 -20.02 2.80
N LEU A 117 5.32 -19.36 2.71
CA LEU A 117 6.62 -19.91 3.09
C LEU A 117 6.93 -19.72 4.58
N GLY A 118 6.31 -18.73 5.22
CA GLY A 118 6.37 -18.50 6.65
C GLY A 118 5.78 -19.70 7.38
N ARG A 119 6.66 -20.56 7.88
CA ARG A 119 6.33 -21.66 8.79
C ARG A 119 6.27 -21.15 10.21
#